data_AF-A0A833VCH9-F1
#
_entry.id   AF-A0A833VCH9-F1
#
_cell.length_a   1.000
_cell.length_b   1.000
_cell.length_c   1.000
_cell.angle_alpha   90.00
_cell.angle_beta   90.00
_cell.angle_gamma   90.00
#
_symmetry.space_group_name_H-M   'P 1'
#
loop_
_entity.id
_entity.type
_entity.pdbx_description
1 polymer ?
#
loop_
_entity_poly.entity_id
_entity_poly.type
_entity_poly.pdbx_seq_one_letter_code
_entity_poly.pdbx_strand_id
1 'polypeptide(L)'
;MIYIAALLPRKEVTVLIDGIFIGYAFNHVIGDGTSFWMFFNAWAEIARCKAAGKEVVLSQPPVHDKWFIGGYGEPPIKLPYSSPAEFVVRYTPPPLRERMFHFSSESLAKLKARANRECDKVLYA
;
A
#
# COMPACT_ATOMS: atom_id res chain seq x y z
N MET A 1 15.82 13.80 -14.12
CA MET A 1 15.54 12.65 -15.00
C MET A 1 14.52 11.76 -14.33
N ILE A 2 13.23 12.04 -14.57
CA ILE A 2 12.13 11.17 -14.14
C ILE A 2 11.99 10.16 -15.27
N TYR A 3 12.47 8.95 -15.07
CA TYR A 3 12.14 7.87 -15.99
C TYR A 3 10.66 7.55 -15.81
N ILE A 4 9.82 8.11 -16.68
CA ILE A 4 8.52 7.54 -17.00
C ILE A 4 8.79 6.26 -17.79
N ALA A 5 9.22 5.23 -17.07
CA ALA A 5 9.40 3.87 -17.56
C ALA A 5 8.93 2.88 -16.47
N ALA A 6 7.77 3.17 -15.88
CA ALA A 6 7.01 2.24 -15.05
C ALA A 6 5.54 2.69 -14.99
N LEU A 7 4.90 2.77 -16.17
CA LEU A 7 3.43 2.87 -16.26
C LEU A 7 2.76 1.52 -15.94
N LEU A 8 3.54 0.48 -15.67
CA LEU A 8 3.06 -0.86 -15.34
C LEU A 8 3.80 -1.41 -14.11
N PRO A 9 3.10 -2.12 -13.22
CA PRO A 9 3.74 -2.85 -12.14
C PRO A 9 4.73 -3.89 -12.66
N ARG A 10 5.91 -3.98 -12.04
CA ARG A 10 6.90 -5.03 -12.33
C ARG A 10 6.70 -6.17 -11.33
N LYS A 11 6.54 -7.39 -11.84
CA LYS A 11 6.48 -8.62 -11.05
C LYS A 11 7.74 -9.45 -11.29
N GLU A 12 8.29 -10.02 -10.22
CA GLU A 12 9.42 -10.95 -10.27
C GLU A 12 9.06 -12.20 -9.48
N VAL A 13 9.34 -13.37 -10.07
CA VAL A 13 9.11 -14.66 -9.42
C VAL A 13 10.46 -15.35 -9.32
N THR A 14 10.86 -15.69 -8.10
CA THR A 14 12.10 -16.41 -7.81
C THR A 14 11.75 -17.75 -7.18
N VAL A 15 12.22 -18.85 -7.80
CA VAL A 15 12.08 -20.19 -7.22
C VAL A 15 13.26 -20.44 -6.29
N LEU A 16 12.94 -20.81 -5.05
CA LEU A 16 13.88 -21.21 -4.02
C LEU A 16 13.87 -22.75 -3.89
N ILE A 17 14.80 -23.31 -3.12
CA ILE A 17 14.88 -24.77 -2.91
C ILE A 17 13.61 -25.34 -2.25
N ASP A 18 12.93 -24.53 -1.46
CA ASP A 18 11.80 -24.90 -0.59
C ASP A 18 10.56 -24.02 -0.78
N GLY A 19 10.55 -23.15 -1.80
CA GLY A 19 9.44 -22.23 -1.99
C GLY A 19 9.55 -21.30 -3.18
N ILE A 20 8.64 -20.33 -3.22
CA ILE A 20 8.58 -19.30 -4.26
C ILE A 20 8.55 -17.95 -3.57
N PHE A 21 9.43 -17.06 -3.99
CA PHE A 21 9.40 -15.65 -3.62
C PHE A 21 8.79 -14.82 -4.75
N ILE A 22 7.80 -13.98 -4.41
CA ILE A 22 7.15 -13.08 -5.36
C ILE A 22 7.45 -11.65 -4.94
N GLY A 23 8.23 -10.95 -5.76
CA GLY A 23 8.55 -9.54 -5.61
C GLY A 23 7.65 -8.66 -6.48
N TYR A 24 7.31 -7.46 -5.98
CA TYR A 24 6.49 -6.51 -6.72
C TYR A 24 6.95 -5.07 -6.48
N ALA A 25 6.94 -4.28 -7.56
CA ALA A 25 7.12 -2.84 -7.50
C ALA A 25 5.87 -2.13 -8.02
N PHE A 26 5.41 -1.13 -7.28
CA PHE A 26 4.17 -0.41 -7.55
C PHE A 26 4.40 1.11 -7.51
N ASN A 27 3.77 1.83 -8.44
CA ASN A 27 3.78 3.28 -8.42
C ASN A 27 2.75 3.80 -7.40
N HIS A 28 3.22 4.38 -6.31
CA HIS A 28 2.38 4.84 -5.20
C HIS A 28 1.41 5.99 -5.58
N VAL A 29 1.55 6.61 -6.76
CA VAL A 29 0.56 7.56 -7.29
C VAL A 29 -0.76 6.86 -7.68
N ILE A 30 -0.69 5.57 -8.00
CA ILE A 30 -1.85 4.80 -8.48
C ILE A 30 -2.72 4.31 -7.30
N GLY A 31 -2.17 4.24 -6.10
CA GLY A 31 -2.87 3.72 -4.94
C GLY A 31 -2.04 3.70 -3.66
N ASP A 32 -2.67 3.27 -2.57
CA ASP A 32 -2.07 3.07 -1.26
C ASP A 32 -1.85 1.59 -0.94
N GLY A 33 -1.32 1.30 0.26
CA GLY A 33 -1.10 -0.08 0.72
C GLY A 33 -2.37 -0.93 0.77
N THR A 34 -3.53 -0.32 1.02
CA THR A 34 -4.82 -1.04 1.06
C THR A 34 -5.23 -1.48 -0.34
N SER A 35 -5.22 -0.56 -1.31
CA SER A 35 -5.54 -0.86 -2.71
C SER A 35 -4.58 -1.88 -3.32
N PHE A 36 -3.30 -1.83 -2.91
CA PHE A 36 -2.30 -2.82 -3.27
C PHE A 36 -2.65 -4.22 -2.73
N TRP A 37 -3.05 -4.31 -1.46
CA TRP A 37 -3.47 -5.60 -0.87
C TRP A 37 -4.73 -6.14 -1.53
N MET A 38 -5.71 -5.29 -1.85
CA MET A 38 -6.90 -5.68 -2.60
C MET A 38 -6.55 -6.25 -3.98
N PHE A 39 -5.61 -5.62 -4.70
CA PHE A 39 -5.10 -6.15 -5.96
C PHE A 39 -4.49 -7.55 -5.79
N PHE A 40 -3.66 -7.76 -4.77
CA PHE A 40 -3.05 -9.06 -4.49
C PHE A 40 -4.10 -10.14 -4.19
N ASN A 41 -5.11 -9.82 -3.39
CA ASN A 41 -6.20 -10.75 -3.07
C ASN A 41 -7.01 -11.12 -4.32
N ALA A 42 -7.36 -10.13 -5.15
CA ALA A 42 -8.06 -10.37 -6.41
C ALA A 42 -7.22 -11.22 -7.37
N TRP A 43 -5.91 -10.95 -7.49
CA TRP A 43 -5.01 -11.75 -8.31
C TRP A 43 -4.94 -13.21 -7.84
N ALA A 44 -4.85 -13.43 -6.52
CA ALA A 44 -4.85 -14.77 -5.95
C ALA A 44 -6.19 -15.50 -6.14
N GLU A 45 -7.32 -14.79 -6.07
CA GLU A 45 -8.65 -15.33 -6.34
C GLU A 45 -8.80 -15.77 -7.80
N ILE A 46 -8.38 -14.93 -8.76
CA ILE A 46 -8.35 -15.28 -10.18
C ILE A 46 -7.52 -16.54 -10.42
N ALA A 47 -6.32 -16.61 -9.81
CA ALA A 47 -5.44 -17.77 -9.96
C ALA A 47 -6.10 -19.06 -9.45
N ARG A 48 -6.75 -19.01 -8.27
CA ARG A 48 -7.47 -20.16 -7.70
C ARG A 48 -8.67 -20.58 -8.55
N CYS A 49 -9.48 -19.63 -9.03
CA CYS A 49 -10.62 -19.95 -9.89
C CYS A 49 -10.18 -20.61 -11.19
N LYS A 50 -9.15 -20.06 -11.84
CA LYS A 50 -8.58 -20.64 -13.07
C LYS A 50 -8.01 -22.04 -12.85
N ALA A 51 -7.27 -22.25 -11.76
CA ALA A 51 -6.75 -23.57 -11.42
C ALA A 51 -7.87 -24.60 -11.15
N ALA A 52 -9.01 -24.15 -10.62
CA ALA A 52 -10.17 -24.99 -10.36
C ALA A 52 -11.14 -25.13 -11.55
N GLY A 53 -10.85 -24.51 -12.70
CA GLY A 53 -11.74 -24.50 -13.86
C GLY A 53 -13.08 -23.79 -13.61
N LYS A 54 -13.13 -22.87 -12.64
CA LYS A 54 -14.34 -22.14 -12.26
C LYS A 54 -14.40 -20.78 -12.93
N GLU A 55 -15.61 -20.27 -13.10
CA GLU A 55 -15.83 -18.87 -13.47
C GLU A 55 -15.17 -17.94 -12.43
N VAL A 56 -14.59 -16.85 -12.93
CA VAL A 56 -13.92 -15.86 -12.09
C VAL A 56 -14.95 -14.85 -11.61
N VAL A 57 -15.35 -14.97 -10.35
CA VAL A 57 -16.16 -13.98 -9.64
C VAL A 57 -15.30 -13.44 -8.50
N LEU A 58 -15.01 -12.14 -8.51
CA LEU A 58 -14.21 -11.50 -7.47
C LEU A 58 -15.07 -11.19 -6.25
N SER A 59 -14.61 -11.60 -5.08
CA SER A 59 -15.23 -11.27 -3.79
C SER A 59 -15.32 -9.77 -3.52
N GLN A 60 -14.31 -9.00 -3.96
CA GLN A 60 -14.25 -7.54 -3.86
C GLN A 60 -13.76 -6.95 -5.19
N PRO A 61 -14.65 -6.67 -6.16
CA PRO A 61 -14.25 -6.09 -7.43
C PRO A 61 -13.69 -4.66 -7.21
N PRO A 62 -12.65 -4.27 -7.97
CA PRO A 62 -12.11 -2.92 -7.86
C PRO A 62 -13.15 -1.88 -8.31
N VAL A 63 -13.31 -0.82 -7.53
CA VAL A 63 -14.13 0.33 -7.90
C VAL A 63 -13.26 1.32 -8.65
N HIS A 64 -13.55 1.51 -9.93
CA HIS A 64 -12.81 2.43 -10.81
C HIS A 64 -13.46 3.80 -10.97
N ASP A 65 -14.73 3.92 -10.58
CA ASP A 65 -15.44 5.17 -10.49
C ASP A 65 -14.85 5.98 -9.34
N LYS A 66 -13.76 6.69 -9.67
CA LYS A 66 -13.13 7.63 -8.75
C LYS A 66 -14.18 8.66 -8.39
N TRP A 67 -14.38 8.87 -7.08
CA TRP A 67 -15.28 9.89 -6.55
C TRP A 67 -14.79 11.28 -6.94
N PHE A 68 -15.11 11.70 -8.16
CA PHE A 68 -15.23 13.09 -8.51
C PHE A 68 -16.68 13.43 -8.27
N ILE A 69 -16.96 14.35 -7.33
CA ILE A 69 -18.33 14.80 -7.09
C ILE A 69 -18.79 15.49 -8.37
N GLY A 70 -19.58 14.79 -9.19
CA GLY A 70 -20.20 15.37 -10.37
C GLY A 70 -21.04 16.58 -9.96
N GLY A 71 -20.78 17.74 -10.57
CA GLY A 71 -21.50 18.99 -10.30
C GLY A 71 -20.73 20.02 -9.46
N TYR A 72 -19.59 19.67 -8.86
CA TYR A 72 -18.67 20.68 -8.32
C TYR A 72 -17.63 21.02 -9.39
N GLY A 73 -17.80 22.19 -10.01
CA GLY A 73 -16.82 22.74 -10.94
C GLY A 73 -15.45 22.88 -10.27
N GLU A 74 -14.44 22.37 -10.97
CA GLU A 74 -12.99 22.51 -10.74
C GLU A 74 -12.29 21.51 -9.80
N PRO A 75 -11.91 20.33 -10.32
CA PRO A 75 -10.64 19.69 -9.99
C PRO A 75 -9.52 20.22 -10.91
N PRO A 76 -8.26 20.41 -10.46
CA PRO A 76 -7.71 20.31 -9.10
C PRO A 76 -7.39 21.68 -8.47
N ILE A 77 -7.40 21.75 -7.12
CA ILE A 77 -6.83 22.86 -6.36
C ILE A 77 -5.37 23.04 -6.78
N LYS A 78 -5.08 24.18 -7.41
CA LYS A 78 -3.70 24.55 -7.75
C LYS A 78 -2.98 24.92 -6.45
N LEU A 79 -2.04 24.07 -6.05
CA LEU A 79 -1.11 24.43 -5.00
C LEU A 79 -0.28 25.64 -5.48
N PRO A 80 0.14 26.54 -4.57
CA PRO A 80 0.87 27.77 -4.91
C PRO A 80 2.35 27.49 -5.24
N TYR A 81 2.59 26.50 -6.11
CA TYR A 81 3.94 26.11 -6.54
C TYR A 81 4.04 26.22 -8.06
N SER A 82 5.11 26.85 -8.54
CA SER A 82 5.35 27.02 -9.97
C SER A 82 6.14 25.85 -10.57
N SER A 83 6.85 25.11 -9.72
CA SER A 83 7.69 23.97 -10.11
C SER A 83 7.66 22.85 -9.06
N PRO A 84 7.70 21.57 -9.48
CA PRO A 84 7.91 20.44 -8.58
C PRO A 84 9.16 20.56 -7.70
N ALA A 85 10.18 21.29 -8.13
CA ALA A 85 11.38 21.51 -7.33
C ALA A 85 11.11 22.26 -6.01
N GLU A 86 10.00 23.01 -5.93
CA GLU A 86 9.62 23.79 -4.74
C GLU A 86 9.09 22.91 -3.60
N PHE A 87 8.54 21.72 -3.92
CA PHE A 87 7.94 20.83 -2.92
C PHE A 87 8.48 19.38 -2.94
N VAL A 88 9.23 18.99 -3.98
CA VAL A 88 9.89 17.68 -4.05
C VAL A 88 11.26 17.79 -3.38
N VAL A 89 11.30 17.50 -2.09
CA VAL A 89 12.57 17.36 -1.35
C VAL A 89 13.24 16.05 -1.77
N ARG A 90 14.38 16.16 -2.44
CA ARG A 90 15.21 15.00 -2.80
C ARG A 90 16.09 14.61 -1.62
N TYR A 91 15.53 13.82 -0.72
CA TYR A 91 16.30 13.24 0.38
C TYR A 91 17.16 12.08 -0.12
N THR A 92 18.45 12.11 0.20
CA THR A 92 19.34 10.95 0.03
C THR A 92 19.53 10.31 1.40
N PRO A 93 18.90 9.16 1.67
CA PRO A 93 19.09 8.48 2.94
C PRO A 93 20.55 8.04 3.09
N PRO A 94 21.12 8.09 4.31
CA PRO A 94 22.37 7.40 4.60
C PRO A 94 22.15 5.88 4.43
N PRO A 95 23.22 5.05 4.43
CA PRO A 95 23.06 3.60 4.43
C PRO A 95 22.18 3.14 5.60
N LEU A 96 20.99 2.64 5.28
CA LEU A 96 20.04 2.13 6.26
C LEU A 96 20.22 0.62 6.43
N ARG A 97 19.94 0.12 7.63
CA ARG A 97 19.83 -1.31 7.92
C ARG A 97 18.38 -1.62 8.26
N GLU A 98 17.84 -2.63 7.61
CA GLU A 98 16.50 -3.12 7.90
C GLU A 98 16.57 -4.28 8.89
N ARG A 99 15.61 -4.32 9.82
CA ARG A 99 15.45 -5.43 10.76
C ARG A 99 13.98 -5.66 11.04
N MET A 100 13.56 -6.92 10.93
CA MET A 100 12.23 -7.34 11.34
C MET A 100 12.23 -7.66 12.83
N PHE A 101 11.28 -7.09 13.56
CA PHE A 101 11.03 -7.40 14.96
C PHE A 101 9.69 -8.12 15.08
N HIS A 102 9.71 -9.30 15.68
CA HIS A 102 8.49 -10.05 15.94
C HIS A 102 7.85 -9.60 17.25
N PHE A 103 6.56 -9.25 17.19
CA PHE A 103 5.74 -9.02 18.37
C PHE A 103 4.67 -10.12 18.44
N SER A 104 4.66 -10.87 19.54
CA SER A 104 3.59 -11.83 19.78
C SER A 104 2.27 -11.10 20.07
N SER A 105 1.15 -11.77 19.82
CA SER A 105 -0.19 -11.23 20.14
C SER A 105 -0.30 -10.82 21.61
N GLU A 106 0.32 -11.59 22.53
CA GLU A 106 0.38 -11.26 23.96
C GLU A 106 1.17 -9.96 24.21
N SER A 107 2.34 -9.81 23.58
CA SER A 107 3.17 -8.61 23.73
C SER A 107 2.45 -7.38 23.19
N LEU A 108 1.79 -7.49 22.04
CA LEU A 108 0.96 -6.42 21.47
C LEU A 108 -0.20 -6.05 22.40
N ALA A 109 -0.88 -7.04 22.99
CA ALA A 109 -1.97 -6.79 23.93
C ALA A 109 -1.47 -6.05 25.18
N LYS A 110 -0.32 -6.44 25.74
CA LYS A 110 0.32 -5.75 26.88
C LYS A 110 0.70 -4.32 26.53
N LEU A 111 1.28 -4.09 25.35
CA LEU A 111 1.64 -2.76 24.85
C LEU A 111 0.41 -1.86 24.69
N LYS A 112 -0.65 -2.36 24.04
CA LYS A 112 -1.91 -1.64 23.88
C LYS A 112 -2.56 -1.31 25.22
N ALA A 113 -2.62 -2.27 26.14
CA ALA A 113 -3.18 -2.05 27.48
C ALA A 113 -2.39 -1.00 28.27
N ARG A 114 -1.06 -0.98 28.15
CA ARG A 114 -0.23 0.05 28.78
C ARG A 114 -0.48 1.43 28.18
N ALA A 115 -0.47 1.55 26.85
CA ALA A 115 -0.70 2.82 26.16
C ALA A 115 -2.07 3.42 26.55
N ASN A 116 -3.12 2.60 26.58
CA ASN A 116 -4.45 3.04 27.00
C ASN A 116 -4.45 3.58 28.45
N ARG A 117 -3.86 2.83 29.40
CA ARG A 117 -3.76 3.27 30.80
C ARG A 117 -3.00 4.58 30.98
N GLU A 118 -1.99 4.84 30.15
CA GLU A 118 -1.20 6.09 30.21
C GLU A 118 -1.98 7.26 29.59
N CYS A 119 -2.71 7.05 28.49
CA CYS A 119 -3.60 8.06 27.91
C CYS A 119 -4.72 8.48 28.89
N ASP A 120 -5.35 7.51 29.57
CA ASP A 120 -6.42 7.80 30.54
C ASP A 120 -5.91 8.72 31.67
N LYS A 121 -4.65 8.55 32.11
CA LYS A 121 -4.05 9.43 33.14
C LYS A 121 -3.85 10.87 32.70
N VAL A 122 -3.70 11.13 31.39
CA VAL A 122 -3.51 12.48 30.84
C VAL A 122 -4.84 13.22 30.69
N LEU A 123 -5.96 12.50 30.55
CA LEU A 123 -7.29 13.09 30.40
C LEU A 123 -7.95 13.48 31.73
N TYR A 124 -7.42 13.01 32.86
CA TYR A 124 -7.92 13.30 34.22
C TYR A 124 -6.92 14.08 35.09
N ALA A 125 -5.90 14.69 34.48
CA ALA A 125 -4.97 15.63 35.11
C ALA A 125 -5.23 17.05 34.59
#